data_AF-B9M291-F1
#
_entry.id   AF-B9M291-F1
#
_cell.length_a   1.000
_cell.length_b   1.000
_cell.length_c   1.000
_cell.angle_alpha   90.00
_cell.angle_beta   90.00
_cell.angle_gamma   90.00
#
_symmetry.space_group_name_H-M   'P 1'
#
loop_
_entity.id
_entity.type
_entity.pdbx_description
1 polymer ?
#
loop_
_entity_poly.entity_id
_entity_poly.type
_entity_poly.pdbx_seq_one_letter_code
_entity_poly.pdbx_strand_id
1 'polypeptide(L)'
;MLRTITLVCQPALDACHSLQTSLILWLCEATRVAADVTAANLRALHASPIVGDWLVAFLNKEHKEKTLLSRAITIAALSVTEKNSLVCWLDASNNTANQFQNPPPAWPIKPVCSDDGWNAVKELLIEFYNKGLGEGVPFDQNGDPVAAGGVNRQSFADAFKAEHGERSCILCDGPFVSPEVDHWIAKKHFPGLSTASHNLIPICHDCNKRANKGEKPVWDNAGNAFDEWFHPVFRSAHGCFEPRHQMTQIKIMPTAVEHTERVKRLDRLINLSSRWTSEFKMQTRSYKNSLRGQIRRGSIQATTVDIGSELQELQLKIADENPPEANNIIRNLTLTIMQEPAKLEALLTELTT
;
A
#
# COMPACT_ATOMS: atom_id res chain seq x y z
N MET A 1 -14.10 -0.43 7.68
CA MET A 1 -13.01 0.58 7.57
C MET A 1 -11.67 -0.11 7.47
N LEU A 2 -10.67 0.58 6.86
CA LEU A 2 -9.33 0.11 6.46
C LEU A 2 -8.93 -1.21 7.13
N ARG A 3 -9.22 -2.33 6.47
CA ARG A 3 -9.14 -3.67 7.06
C ARG A 3 -7.68 -4.01 7.36
N THR A 4 -7.45 -4.78 8.41
CA THR A 4 -6.17 -5.48 8.56
C THR A 4 -5.96 -6.35 7.33
N ILE A 5 -4.81 -6.24 6.68
CA ILE A 5 -4.49 -7.06 5.53
C ILE A 5 -3.79 -8.34 5.96
N THR A 6 -4.24 -9.46 5.39
CA THR A 6 -3.46 -10.69 5.33
C THR A 6 -2.50 -10.58 4.16
N LEU A 7 -1.22 -10.85 4.40
CA LEU A 7 -0.20 -10.77 3.36
C LEU A 7 -0.32 -12.00 2.44
N VAL A 8 -0.73 -11.77 1.20
CA VAL A 8 -0.82 -12.79 0.15
C VAL A 8 0.51 -12.90 -0.58
N CYS A 9 0.87 -14.09 -1.08
CA CYS A 9 2.18 -14.37 -1.66
C CYS A 9 3.36 -14.02 -0.72
N GLN A 10 3.09 -13.95 0.59
CA GLN A 10 4.07 -13.59 1.62
C GLN A 10 5.38 -14.41 1.50
N PRO A 11 5.33 -15.75 1.36
CA PRO A 11 6.57 -16.54 1.24
C PRO A 11 7.41 -16.17 0.01
N ALA A 12 6.76 -15.90 -1.13
CA ALA A 12 7.42 -15.48 -2.36
C ALA A 12 8.13 -14.13 -2.22
N LEU A 13 7.44 -13.16 -1.62
CA LEU A 13 7.97 -11.81 -1.39
C LEU A 13 9.10 -11.84 -0.35
N ASP A 14 8.97 -12.67 0.69
CA ASP A 14 10.03 -12.89 1.67
C ASP A 14 11.26 -13.55 1.06
N ALA A 15 11.08 -14.56 0.20
CA ALA A 15 12.18 -15.19 -0.54
C ALA A 15 12.88 -14.17 -1.47
N CYS A 16 12.11 -13.33 -2.17
CA CYS A 16 12.66 -12.26 -2.99
C CYS A 16 13.42 -11.22 -2.15
N HIS A 17 12.86 -10.79 -1.03
CA HIS A 17 13.50 -9.84 -0.13
C HIS A 17 14.77 -10.42 0.51
N SER A 18 14.74 -11.70 0.89
CA SER A 18 15.91 -12.44 1.36
C SER A 18 17.01 -12.46 0.30
N LEU A 19 16.70 -12.83 -0.95
CA LEU A 19 17.67 -12.81 -2.05
C LEU A 19 18.27 -11.41 -2.27
N GLN A 20 17.43 -10.37 -2.25
CA GLN A 20 17.85 -8.98 -2.36
C GLN A 20 18.82 -8.58 -1.23
N THR A 21 18.47 -8.90 0.02
CA THR A 21 19.29 -8.59 1.19
C THR A 21 20.58 -9.39 1.20
N SER A 22 20.54 -10.70 0.93
CA SER A 22 21.72 -11.57 0.84
C SER A 22 22.71 -11.07 -0.21
N LEU A 23 22.25 -10.58 -1.37
CA LEU A 23 23.14 -9.97 -2.36
C LEU A 23 23.88 -8.76 -1.79
N ILE A 24 23.18 -7.82 -1.14
CA ILE A 24 23.84 -6.62 -0.58
C ILE A 24 24.80 -7.00 0.54
N LEU A 25 24.41 -7.90 1.44
CA LEU A 25 25.28 -8.37 2.52
C LEU A 25 26.54 -9.04 1.97
N TRP A 26 26.40 -9.86 0.94
CA TRP A 26 27.54 -10.50 0.27
C TRP A 26 28.47 -9.49 -0.41
N LEU A 27 27.92 -8.47 -1.09
CA LEU A 27 28.71 -7.39 -1.69
C LEU A 27 29.43 -6.55 -0.63
N CYS A 28 28.83 -6.42 0.56
CA CYS A 28 29.37 -5.64 1.68
C CYS A 28 30.26 -6.46 2.62
N GLU A 29 30.55 -7.73 2.33
CA GLU A 29 31.52 -8.50 3.12
C GLU A 29 32.89 -7.80 3.09
N ALA A 30 33.55 -7.71 4.26
CA ALA A 30 34.75 -6.87 4.44
C ALA A 30 35.90 -7.25 3.50
N THR A 31 36.02 -8.53 3.15
CA THR A 31 37.03 -9.09 2.24
C THR A 31 36.62 -9.02 0.77
N ARG A 32 35.34 -8.74 0.47
CA ARG A 32 34.81 -8.72 -0.90
C ARG A 32 35.44 -7.60 -1.70
N VAL A 33 35.82 -7.88 -2.94
CA VAL A 33 36.31 -6.86 -3.87
C VAL A 33 35.58 -6.93 -5.21
N ALA A 34 35.74 -5.90 -6.05
CA ALA A 34 35.15 -5.83 -7.39
C ALA A 34 35.40 -7.11 -8.24
N ALA A 35 36.61 -7.66 -8.18
CA ALA A 35 37.01 -8.85 -8.95
C ALA A 35 36.24 -10.11 -8.54
N ASP A 36 35.64 -10.14 -7.35
CA ASP A 36 34.87 -11.29 -6.89
C ASP A 36 33.46 -11.34 -7.48
N VAL A 37 32.98 -10.24 -8.07
CA VAL A 37 31.62 -10.16 -8.65
C VAL A 37 31.60 -10.84 -10.02
N THR A 38 31.73 -12.17 -9.99
CA THR A 38 31.73 -13.05 -11.16
C THR A 38 30.42 -13.83 -11.25
N ALA A 39 30.06 -14.28 -12.45
CA ALA A 39 28.86 -15.11 -12.63
C ALA A 39 28.90 -16.40 -11.81
N ALA A 40 30.08 -16.99 -11.59
CA ALA A 40 30.23 -18.20 -10.78
C ALA A 40 29.91 -17.92 -9.31
N ASN A 41 30.48 -16.84 -8.74
CA ASN A 41 30.24 -16.47 -7.35
C ASN A 41 28.79 -16.02 -7.12
N LEU A 42 28.20 -15.29 -8.08
CA LEU A 42 26.80 -14.87 -8.00
C LEU A 42 25.83 -16.07 -8.02
N ARG A 43 26.10 -17.10 -8.83
CA ARG A 43 25.30 -18.34 -8.80
C ARG A 43 25.38 -19.06 -7.46
N ALA A 44 26.54 -19.04 -6.82
CA ALA A 44 26.78 -19.69 -5.54
C ALA A 44 26.09 -18.99 -4.35
N LEU A 45 25.48 -17.81 -4.55
CA LEU A 45 24.73 -17.11 -3.49
C LEU A 45 23.46 -17.81 -3.05
N HIS A 46 22.95 -18.75 -3.86
CA HIS A 46 21.74 -19.47 -3.54
C HIS A 46 21.91 -20.96 -3.86
N ALA A 47 21.35 -21.83 -3.01
CA ALA A 47 21.47 -23.29 -3.19
C ALA A 47 20.80 -23.81 -4.46
N SER A 48 19.73 -23.15 -4.90
CA SER A 48 19.03 -23.47 -6.15
C SER A 48 19.73 -22.85 -7.36
N PRO A 49 20.16 -23.65 -8.35
CA PRO A 49 20.74 -23.15 -9.60
C PRO A 49 19.80 -22.21 -10.36
N ILE A 50 18.49 -22.46 -10.28
CA ILE A 50 17.45 -21.63 -10.91
C ILE A 50 17.56 -20.17 -10.42
N VAL A 51 17.67 -19.98 -9.10
CA VAL A 51 17.77 -18.65 -8.49
C VAL A 51 19.13 -18.02 -8.82
N GLY A 52 20.20 -18.81 -8.80
CA GLY A 52 21.54 -18.34 -9.17
C GLY A 52 21.63 -17.86 -10.62
N ASP A 53 21.06 -18.62 -11.56
CA ASP A 53 21.00 -18.25 -12.98
C ASP A 53 20.11 -17.02 -13.20
N TRP A 54 18.96 -16.96 -12.53
CA TRP A 54 18.10 -15.77 -12.55
C TRP A 54 18.83 -14.54 -12.04
N LEU A 55 19.60 -14.65 -10.95
CA LEU A 55 20.34 -13.52 -10.38
C LEU A 55 21.41 -12.99 -11.34
N VAL A 56 22.15 -13.88 -12.00
CA VAL A 56 23.12 -13.49 -13.04
C VAL A 56 22.42 -12.80 -14.20
N ALA A 57 21.32 -13.36 -14.69
CA ALA A 57 20.54 -12.75 -15.78
C ALA A 57 19.98 -11.38 -15.38
N PHE A 58 19.46 -11.26 -14.16
CA PHE A 58 18.96 -10.01 -13.58
C PHE A 58 20.07 -8.94 -13.54
N LEU A 59 21.26 -9.29 -13.03
CA LEU A 59 22.37 -8.35 -12.93
C LEU A 59 22.89 -7.88 -14.31
N ASN A 60 22.73 -8.68 -15.36
CA ASN A 60 23.09 -8.27 -16.71
C ASN A 60 22.11 -7.28 -17.35
N LYS A 61 20.95 -7.03 -16.74
CA LYS A 61 19.99 -6.04 -17.25
C LYS A 61 20.54 -4.62 -17.14
N GLU A 62 20.13 -3.76 -18.08
CA GLU A 62 20.52 -2.35 -18.10
C GLU A 62 19.50 -1.43 -17.40
N HIS A 63 20.01 -0.45 -16.67
CA HIS A 63 19.27 0.68 -16.12
C HIS A 63 20.12 1.95 -16.29
N LYS A 64 19.57 2.97 -16.97
CA LYS A 64 20.29 4.22 -17.33
C LYS A 64 21.66 3.93 -17.97
N GLU A 65 21.64 3.15 -19.06
CA GLU A 65 22.81 2.85 -19.90
C GLU A 65 23.94 2.08 -19.20
N LYS A 66 23.71 1.56 -17.99
CA LYS A 66 24.68 0.75 -17.27
C LYS A 66 24.01 -0.51 -16.74
N THR A 67 24.77 -1.60 -16.68
CA THR A 67 24.27 -2.87 -16.14
C THR A 67 24.10 -2.80 -14.62
N LEU A 68 23.17 -3.57 -14.07
CA LEU A 68 23.07 -3.75 -12.62
C LEU A 68 24.31 -4.44 -12.04
N LEU A 69 24.99 -5.26 -12.84
CA LEU A 69 26.28 -5.86 -12.52
C LEU A 69 27.34 -4.78 -12.25
N SER A 70 27.38 -3.71 -13.05
CA SER A 70 28.30 -2.59 -12.79
C SER A 70 28.03 -1.92 -11.44
N ARG A 71 26.76 -1.87 -10.99
CA ARG A 71 26.40 -1.37 -9.66
C ARG A 71 26.85 -2.32 -8.56
N ALA A 72 26.65 -3.62 -8.73
CA ALA A 72 27.15 -4.62 -7.81
C ALA A 72 28.69 -4.52 -7.66
N ILE A 73 29.42 -4.34 -8.76
CA ILE A 73 30.87 -4.10 -8.75
C ILE A 73 31.23 -2.83 -7.98
N THR A 74 30.51 -1.72 -8.19
CA THR A 74 30.71 -0.47 -7.42
C THR A 74 30.52 -0.71 -5.91
N ILE A 75 29.48 -1.44 -5.50
CA ILE A 75 29.21 -1.73 -4.09
C ILE A 75 30.33 -2.62 -3.50
N ALA A 76 30.76 -3.65 -4.22
CA ALA A 76 31.85 -4.52 -3.78
C ALA A 76 33.19 -3.79 -3.62
N ALA A 77 33.39 -2.69 -4.36
CA ALA A 77 34.58 -1.85 -4.31
C ALA A 77 34.58 -0.80 -3.18
N LEU A 78 33.48 -0.66 -2.43
CA LEU A 78 33.39 0.31 -1.33
C LEU A 78 34.40 -0.01 -0.22
N SER A 79 34.78 1.02 0.53
CA SER A 79 35.62 0.84 1.71
C SER A 79 34.91 0.01 2.78
N VAL A 80 35.69 -0.65 3.65
CA VAL A 80 35.15 -1.45 4.77
C VAL A 80 34.21 -0.62 5.66
N THR A 81 34.55 0.66 5.90
CA THR A 81 33.71 1.57 6.70
C THR A 81 32.35 1.82 6.05
N GLU A 82 32.32 2.09 4.73
CA GLU A 82 31.06 2.31 4.01
C GLU A 82 30.22 1.04 3.97
N LYS A 83 30.85 -0.12 3.71
CA LYS A 83 30.18 -1.43 3.74
C LYS A 83 29.54 -1.71 5.09
N ASN A 84 30.26 -1.51 6.19
CA ASN A 84 29.72 -1.68 7.53
C ASN A 84 28.53 -0.73 7.79
N SER A 85 28.62 0.53 7.33
CA SER A 85 27.50 1.46 7.47
C SER A 85 26.27 1.03 6.68
N LEU A 86 26.45 0.48 5.47
CA LEU A 86 25.38 -0.08 4.65
C LEU A 86 24.72 -1.30 5.29
N VAL A 87 25.51 -2.22 5.84
CA VAL A 87 25.00 -3.41 6.55
C VAL A 87 24.16 -2.99 7.75
N CYS A 88 24.68 -2.10 8.61
CA CYS A 88 23.93 -1.58 9.76
C CYS A 88 22.63 -0.90 9.36
N TRP A 89 22.63 -0.12 8.27
CA TRP A 89 21.43 0.52 7.75
C TRP A 89 20.40 -0.50 7.23
N LEU A 90 20.86 -1.51 6.49
CA LEU A 90 20.01 -2.55 5.93
C LEU A 90 19.32 -3.34 7.04
N ASP A 91 20.09 -3.82 8.02
CA ASP A 91 19.57 -4.57 9.18
C ASP A 91 18.53 -3.76 9.97
N ALA A 92 18.83 -2.49 10.25
CA ALA A 92 17.93 -1.61 10.99
C ALA A 92 16.63 -1.32 10.21
N SER A 93 16.71 -1.15 8.88
CA SER A 93 15.54 -0.82 8.06
C SER A 93 14.63 -2.02 7.80
N ASN A 94 15.22 -3.21 7.61
CA ASN A 94 14.49 -4.45 7.34
C ASN A 94 13.61 -4.89 8.52
N ASN A 95 13.96 -4.50 9.75
CA ASN A 95 13.18 -4.84 10.93
C ASN A 95 12.03 -3.84 11.20
N THR A 96 11.20 -3.59 10.19
CA THR A 96 10.10 -2.62 10.27
C THR A 96 9.07 -3.00 11.34
N ALA A 97 8.83 -4.29 11.59
CA ALA A 97 7.89 -4.74 12.63
C ALA A 97 8.26 -4.23 14.03
N ASN A 98 9.56 -4.17 14.36
CA ASN A 98 10.03 -3.66 15.65
C ASN A 98 9.70 -2.18 15.87
N GLN A 99 9.48 -1.39 14.81
CA GLN A 99 9.06 0.01 14.93
C GLN A 99 7.65 0.19 15.51
N PHE A 100 6.87 -0.90 15.57
CA PHE A 100 5.52 -0.89 16.13
C PHE A 100 5.45 -1.44 17.55
N GLN A 101 6.59 -1.80 18.15
CA GLN A 101 6.74 -2.22 19.55
C GLN A 101 6.92 -1.02 20.50
N ASN A 102 6.86 -1.25 21.81
CA ASN A 102 7.06 -0.21 22.84
C ASN A 102 8.22 -0.57 23.78
N PRO A 103 9.32 0.21 23.84
CA PRO A 103 9.63 1.36 22.98
C PRO A 103 10.12 0.92 21.58
N PRO A 104 9.89 1.73 20.52
CA PRO A 104 10.44 1.43 19.20
C PRO A 104 11.95 1.71 19.16
N PRO A 105 12.74 0.96 18.35
CA PRO A 105 14.14 1.29 18.12
C PRO A 105 14.26 2.53 17.22
N ALA A 106 15.41 3.21 17.27
CA ALA A 106 15.67 4.35 16.39
C ALA A 106 15.60 3.94 14.91
N TRP A 107 14.85 4.72 14.11
CA TRP A 107 14.78 4.50 12.67
C TRP A 107 16.08 4.91 11.99
N PRO A 108 16.64 4.12 11.05
CA PRO A 108 17.95 4.39 10.51
C PRO A 108 17.97 5.62 9.60
N ILE A 109 19.03 6.41 9.70
CA ILE A 109 19.35 7.51 8.79
C ILE A 109 20.14 7.01 7.58
N LYS A 110 20.25 7.83 6.53
CA LYS A 110 21.08 7.51 5.34
C LYS A 110 22.47 7.01 5.79
N PRO A 111 22.95 5.87 5.27
CA PRO A 111 24.25 5.33 5.65
C PRO A 111 25.38 6.27 5.21
N VAL A 112 26.48 6.24 5.93
CA VAL A 112 27.71 6.95 5.58
C VAL A 112 28.35 6.22 4.41
N CYS A 113 28.10 6.73 3.21
CA CYS A 113 28.55 6.17 1.95
C CYS A 113 28.77 7.29 0.93
N SER A 114 29.76 7.12 0.06
CA SER A 114 29.93 7.96 -1.13
C SER A 114 28.64 8.03 -1.96
N ASP A 115 28.42 9.14 -2.66
CA ASP A 115 27.20 9.29 -3.46
C ASP A 115 27.10 8.25 -4.58
N ASP A 116 28.23 7.88 -5.20
CA ASP A 116 28.27 6.82 -6.20
C ASP A 116 27.91 5.45 -5.60
N GLY A 117 28.47 5.12 -4.43
CA GLY A 117 28.12 3.90 -3.69
C GLY A 117 26.65 3.84 -3.31
N TRP A 118 26.13 4.92 -2.72
CA TRP A 118 24.74 5.00 -2.32
C TRP A 118 23.78 4.94 -3.52
N ASN A 119 24.11 5.61 -4.62
CA ASN A 119 23.33 5.53 -5.85
C ASN A 119 23.36 4.12 -6.44
N ALA A 120 24.51 3.43 -6.39
CA ALA A 120 24.59 2.05 -6.84
C ALA A 120 23.71 1.10 -6.02
N VAL A 121 23.74 1.22 -4.68
CA VAL A 121 22.85 0.48 -3.78
C VAL A 121 21.39 0.77 -4.09
N LYS A 122 21.01 2.05 -4.19
CA LYS A 122 19.63 2.46 -4.49
C LYS A 122 19.14 1.90 -5.81
N GLU A 123 19.91 2.05 -6.89
CA GLU A 123 19.51 1.57 -8.21
C GLU A 123 19.38 0.05 -8.20
N LEU A 124 20.35 -0.68 -7.64
CA LEU A 124 20.28 -2.13 -7.58
C LEU A 124 19.02 -2.61 -6.83
N LEU A 125 18.78 -2.10 -5.63
CA LEU A 125 17.65 -2.48 -4.78
C LEU A 125 16.28 -2.07 -5.34
N ILE A 126 16.18 -0.91 -5.98
CA ILE A 126 14.93 -0.45 -6.62
C ILE A 126 14.60 -1.30 -7.85
N GLU A 127 15.61 -1.76 -8.59
CA GLU A 127 15.41 -2.57 -9.80
C GLU A 127 14.99 -4.01 -9.50
N PHE A 128 15.26 -4.54 -8.30
CA PHE A 128 14.61 -5.78 -7.83
C PHE A 128 13.09 -5.66 -7.86
N TYR A 129 12.53 -4.51 -7.49
CA TYR A 129 11.10 -4.26 -7.64
C TYR A 129 10.71 -3.95 -9.09
N ASN A 130 11.43 -3.03 -9.76
CA ASN A 130 10.99 -2.55 -11.08
C ASN A 130 11.11 -3.63 -12.17
N LYS A 131 12.23 -4.35 -12.22
CA LYS A 131 12.53 -5.39 -13.21
C LYS A 131 12.30 -6.79 -12.64
N GLY A 132 12.71 -7.05 -11.39
CA GLY A 132 12.53 -8.37 -10.77
C GLY A 132 11.05 -8.70 -10.58
N LEU A 133 10.37 -8.03 -9.66
CA LEU A 133 8.91 -8.17 -9.52
C LEU A 133 8.12 -7.61 -10.72
N GLY A 134 8.74 -6.81 -11.60
CA GLY A 134 8.11 -6.37 -12.85
C GLY A 134 7.89 -7.50 -13.85
N GLU A 135 8.87 -8.40 -13.97
CA GLU A 135 8.87 -9.47 -14.98
C GLU A 135 8.59 -10.85 -14.36
N GLY A 136 8.93 -11.04 -13.08
CA GLY A 136 8.84 -12.31 -12.37
C GLY A 136 10.13 -12.60 -11.62
N VAL A 137 10.03 -12.83 -10.31
CA VAL A 137 11.12 -13.34 -9.47
C VAL A 137 11.16 -14.87 -9.56
N PRO A 138 12.26 -15.56 -9.22
CA PRO A 138 12.40 -16.99 -9.46
C PRO A 138 11.74 -17.83 -8.36
N PHE A 139 10.59 -17.39 -7.84
CA PHE A 139 9.89 -18.02 -6.72
C PHE A 139 8.39 -18.14 -7.04
N ASP A 140 7.78 -19.28 -6.72
CA ASP A 140 6.32 -19.43 -6.73
C ASP A 140 5.68 -18.74 -5.51
N GLN A 141 4.36 -18.86 -5.38
CA GLN A 141 3.59 -18.29 -4.27
C GLN A 141 4.00 -18.79 -2.87
N ASN A 142 4.63 -19.97 -2.78
CA ASN A 142 5.11 -20.59 -1.54
C ASN A 142 6.57 -20.24 -1.24
N GLY A 143 7.23 -19.48 -2.12
CA GLY A 143 8.64 -19.13 -1.98
C GLY A 143 9.59 -20.19 -2.51
N ASP A 144 9.09 -21.21 -3.18
CA ASP A 144 9.92 -22.28 -3.74
C ASP A 144 10.52 -21.84 -5.10
N PRO A 145 11.79 -22.18 -5.39
CA PRO A 145 12.42 -21.82 -6.65
C PRO A 145 11.70 -22.35 -7.90
N VAL A 146 11.41 -21.49 -8.88
CA VAL A 146 10.81 -21.88 -10.16
C VAL A 146 11.53 -21.30 -11.37
N ALA A 147 11.63 -22.09 -12.44
CA ALA A 147 12.27 -21.66 -13.68
C ALA A 147 11.41 -20.70 -14.51
N ALA A 148 10.09 -20.75 -14.38
CA ALA A 148 9.15 -19.91 -15.10
C ALA A 148 7.88 -19.69 -14.27
N GLY A 149 7.19 -18.55 -14.52
CA GLY A 149 5.92 -18.25 -13.87
C GLY A 149 6.03 -17.83 -12.40
N GLY A 150 7.20 -17.38 -11.96
CA GLY A 150 7.35 -16.88 -10.60
C GLY A 150 6.65 -15.54 -10.38
N VAL A 151 6.49 -15.18 -9.10
CA VAL A 151 5.63 -14.06 -8.66
C VAL A 151 6.10 -12.73 -9.28
N ASN A 152 5.13 -11.96 -9.77
CA ASN A 152 5.33 -10.59 -10.22
C ASN A 152 4.29 -9.66 -9.57
N ARG A 153 4.38 -8.36 -9.82
CA ARG A 153 3.47 -7.35 -9.22
C ARG A 153 2.02 -7.58 -9.61
N GLN A 154 1.77 -8.02 -10.84
CA GLN A 154 0.42 -8.28 -11.32
C GLN A 154 -0.16 -9.51 -10.62
N SER A 155 0.56 -10.63 -10.59
CA SER A 155 0.11 -11.84 -9.90
C SER A 155 -0.09 -11.61 -8.40
N PHE A 156 0.77 -10.79 -7.78
CA PHE A 156 0.58 -10.40 -6.37
C PHE A 156 -0.69 -9.57 -6.18
N ALA A 157 -0.94 -8.55 -7.01
CA ALA A 157 -2.15 -7.75 -6.92
C ALA A 157 -3.43 -8.56 -7.19
N ASP A 158 -3.38 -9.50 -8.14
CA ASP A 158 -4.49 -10.40 -8.46
C ASP A 158 -4.76 -11.38 -7.31
N ALA A 159 -3.72 -11.98 -6.72
CA ALA A 159 -3.87 -12.85 -5.57
C ALA A 159 -4.42 -12.10 -4.35
N PHE A 160 -3.97 -10.86 -4.13
CA PHE A 160 -4.52 -9.99 -3.10
C PHE A 160 -6.00 -9.69 -3.32
N LYS A 161 -6.39 -9.41 -4.58
CA LYS A 161 -7.78 -9.15 -4.95
C LYS A 161 -8.67 -10.37 -4.73
N ALA A 162 -8.17 -11.57 -5.02
CA ALA A 162 -8.87 -12.82 -4.79
C ALA A 162 -9.10 -13.09 -3.29
N GLU A 163 -8.11 -12.80 -2.44
CA GLU A 163 -8.20 -13.02 -0.99
C GLU A 163 -9.11 -11.99 -0.28
N HIS A 164 -8.95 -10.70 -0.61
CA HIS A 164 -9.58 -9.60 0.16
C HIS A 164 -10.92 -9.13 -0.41
N GLY A 165 -11.34 -9.70 -1.54
CA GLY A 165 -12.56 -9.32 -2.25
C GLY A 165 -12.32 -8.21 -3.28
N GLU A 166 -13.04 -8.31 -4.40
CA GLU A 166 -12.65 -7.65 -5.66
C GLU A 166 -12.88 -6.14 -5.74
N ARG A 167 -13.50 -5.49 -4.74
CA ARG A 167 -14.29 -4.28 -5.02
C ARG A 167 -13.79 -3.00 -4.37
N SER A 168 -13.11 -3.07 -3.23
CA SER A 168 -12.79 -1.87 -2.41
C SER A 168 -11.33 -1.77 -2.01
N CYS A 169 -10.75 -0.59 -2.22
CA CYS A 169 -9.40 -0.24 -1.85
C CYS A 169 -9.23 -0.22 -0.33
N ILE A 170 -8.23 -0.94 0.17
CA ILE A 170 -7.98 -1.06 1.61
C ILE A 170 -7.60 0.26 2.31
N LEU A 171 -7.20 1.30 1.56
CA LEU A 171 -6.79 2.60 2.09
C LEU A 171 -7.90 3.66 2.07
N CYS A 172 -8.88 3.57 1.18
CA CYS A 172 -9.91 4.62 1.06
C CYS A 172 -11.33 4.12 0.86
N ASP A 173 -11.54 2.80 0.85
CA ASP A 173 -12.82 2.15 0.53
C ASP A 173 -13.33 2.39 -0.91
N GLY A 174 -12.57 3.09 -1.75
CA GLY A 174 -12.97 3.40 -3.14
C GLY A 174 -12.75 2.24 -4.12
N PRO A 175 -13.13 2.38 -5.39
CA PRO A 175 -13.05 1.30 -6.38
C PRO A 175 -11.66 0.68 -6.53
N PHE A 176 -11.60 -0.65 -6.62
CA PHE A 176 -10.37 -1.45 -6.72
C PHE A 176 -10.22 -2.16 -8.09
N VAL A 177 -10.43 -1.42 -9.17
CA VAL A 177 -10.51 -1.97 -10.55
C VAL A 177 -9.12 -2.31 -11.12
N SER A 178 -8.16 -1.40 -11.00
CA SER A 178 -6.79 -1.55 -11.49
C SER A 178 -5.83 -1.29 -10.32
N PRO A 179 -5.62 -2.28 -9.44
CA PRO A 179 -4.77 -2.10 -8.28
C PRO A 179 -3.32 -1.88 -8.68
N GLU A 180 -2.67 -0.97 -7.96
CA GLU A 180 -1.24 -0.73 -8.06
C GLU A 180 -0.58 -1.18 -6.75
N VAL A 181 0.64 -1.70 -6.84
CA VAL A 181 1.41 -2.13 -5.66
C VAL A 181 2.23 -0.94 -5.14
N ASP A 182 1.74 -0.28 -4.10
CA ASP A 182 2.44 0.81 -3.41
C ASP A 182 3.49 0.29 -2.42
N HIS A 183 4.46 1.15 -2.11
CA HIS A 183 5.37 0.97 -0.99
C HIS A 183 4.90 1.83 0.18
N TRP A 184 4.51 1.23 1.32
CA TRP A 184 4.12 2.00 2.50
C TRP A 184 5.19 3.04 2.83
N ILE A 185 6.41 2.56 3.09
CA ILE A 185 7.64 3.32 3.18
C ILE A 185 8.25 3.38 1.76
N ALA A 186 8.22 4.58 1.17
CA ALA A 186 8.64 4.78 -0.21
C ALA A 186 10.07 4.27 -0.48
N LYS A 187 10.21 3.37 -1.47
CA LYS A 187 11.49 2.78 -1.91
C LYS A 187 12.57 3.79 -2.29
N LYS A 188 12.17 5.02 -2.66
CA LYS A 188 13.09 6.13 -2.95
C LYS A 188 13.96 6.50 -1.74
N HIS A 189 13.40 6.36 -0.55
CA HIS A 189 14.05 6.68 0.72
C HIS A 189 14.62 5.44 1.40
N PHE A 190 13.88 4.33 1.35
CA PHE A 190 14.30 3.04 1.93
C PHE A 190 14.28 1.94 0.86
N PRO A 191 15.26 1.92 -0.05
CA PRO A 191 15.29 0.96 -1.15
C PRO A 191 15.43 -0.49 -0.69
N GLY A 192 15.95 -0.74 0.52
CA GLY A 192 16.01 -2.08 1.12
C GLY A 192 14.64 -2.72 1.29
N LEU A 193 13.59 -1.90 1.45
CA LEU A 193 12.20 -2.35 1.61
C LEU A 193 11.45 -2.46 0.27
N SER A 194 12.13 -2.39 -0.87
CA SER A 194 11.50 -2.38 -2.20
C SER A 194 10.72 -3.66 -2.53
N THR A 195 11.09 -4.80 -1.94
CA THR A 195 10.42 -6.10 -2.13
C THR A 195 9.91 -6.68 -0.82
N ALA A 196 10.10 -5.98 0.30
CA ALA A 196 9.64 -6.42 1.62
C ALA A 196 8.13 -6.50 1.62
N SER A 197 7.60 -7.68 1.94
CA SER A 197 6.18 -7.99 1.77
C SER A 197 5.28 -7.10 2.62
N HIS A 198 5.68 -6.80 3.86
CA HIS A 198 4.95 -5.90 4.75
C HIS A 198 4.97 -4.45 4.29
N ASN A 199 5.88 -4.11 3.38
CA ASN A 199 5.98 -2.78 2.79
C ASN A 199 5.21 -2.67 1.46
N LEU A 200 4.81 -3.79 0.83
CA LEU A 200 4.10 -3.83 -0.44
C LEU A 200 2.59 -3.93 -0.23
N ILE A 201 1.84 -2.98 -0.80
CA ILE A 201 0.39 -2.89 -0.55
C ILE A 201 -0.34 -2.64 -1.87
N PRO A 202 -1.16 -3.59 -2.35
CA PRO A 202 -2.10 -3.34 -3.43
C PRO A 202 -3.17 -2.30 -3.02
N ILE A 203 -3.17 -1.15 -3.68
CA ILE A 203 -4.10 -0.03 -3.44
C ILE A 203 -4.64 0.51 -4.77
N CYS A 204 -5.74 1.26 -4.73
CA CYS A 204 -6.25 1.88 -5.96
C CYS A 204 -5.32 2.98 -6.48
N HIS A 205 -5.32 3.17 -7.81
CA HIS A 205 -4.58 4.22 -8.51
C HIS A 205 -4.75 5.61 -7.85
N ASP A 206 -5.97 5.96 -7.47
CA ASP A 206 -6.23 7.24 -6.82
C ASP A 206 -5.50 7.40 -5.49
N CYS A 207 -5.37 6.36 -4.68
CA CYS A 207 -4.57 6.43 -3.46
C CYS A 207 -3.09 6.57 -3.80
N ASN A 208 -2.60 5.83 -4.81
CA ASN A 208 -1.18 5.75 -5.13
C ASN A 208 -0.63 6.98 -5.89
N LYS A 209 -1.47 7.79 -6.53
CA LYS A 209 -1.00 8.97 -7.28
C LYS A 209 -0.28 10.00 -6.39
N ARG A 210 0.62 10.78 -6.99
CA ARG A 210 1.45 11.81 -6.33
C ARG A 210 0.68 12.83 -5.46
N ALA A 211 -0.54 13.19 -5.85
CA ALA A 211 -1.38 14.10 -5.07
C ALA A 211 -1.82 13.50 -3.70
N ASN A 212 -1.89 12.17 -3.63
CA ASN A 212 -2.28 11.39 -2.46
C ASN A 212 -1.03 10.70 -1.88
N LYS A 213 -1.00 9.38 -1.71
CA LYS A 213 0.11 8.67 -1.08
C LYS A 213 1.41 8.88 -1.85
N GLY A 214 1.50 8.34 -3.06
CA GLY A 214 2.72 8.35 -3.88
C GLY A 214 4.00 8.16 -3.06
N GLU A 215 4.97 9.04 -3.26
CA GLU A 215 6.25 9.01 -2.55
C GLU A 215 6.25 9.78 -1.22
N LYS A 216 5.08 10.22 -0.69
CA LYS A 216 5.05 10.97 0.57
C LYS A 216 5.59 10.11 1.72
N PRO A 217 6.41 10.69 2.61
CA PRO A 217 6.93 9.95 3.74
C PRO A 217 5.82 9.60 4.74
N VAL A 218 5.91 8.40 5.29
CA VAL A 218 5.04 7.87 6.37
C VAL A 218 5.86 7.55 7.63
N TRP A 219 6.87 8.37 7.88
CA TRP A 219 7.70 8.32 9.07
C TRP A 219 8.14 9.74 9.44
N ASP A 220 8.52 9.92 10.70
CA ASP A 220 9.15 11.13 11.21
C ASP A 220 10.64 10.87 11.52
N ASN A 221 11.47 11.91 11.47
CA ASN A 221 12.91 11.78 11.75
C ASN A 221 13.26 11.72 13.26
N ALA A 222 12.25 11.64 14.14
CA ALA A 222 12.43 11.55 15.59
C ALA A 222 12.51 10.07 16.03
N GLY A 223 12.93 9.82 17.29
CA GLY A 223 13.11 8.46 17.84
C GLY A 223 11.87 7.55 17.77
N ASN A 224 10.67 8.13 17.58
CA ASN A 224 9.40 7.42 17.41
C ASN A 224 8.86 7.57 15.98
N ALA A 225 9.62 7.08 14.99
CA ALA A 225 9.38 7.39 13.58
C ALA A 225 7.97 7.05 13.06
N PHE A 226 7.33 6.01 13.60
CA PHE A 226 6.03 5.52 13.14
C PHE A 226 4.90 5.70 14.14
N ASP A 227 5.13 6.36 15.28
CA ASP A 227 4.15 6.30 16.36
C ASP A 227 2.81 6.95 15.97
N GLU A 228 2.88 8.04 15.21
CA GLU A 228 1.71 8.75 14.70
C GLU A 228 1.21 8.21 13.35
N TRP A 229 1.62 7.02 12.93
CA TRP A 229 1.20 6.42 11.66
C TRP A 229 0.42 5.12 11.88
N PHE A 230 -0.63 4.93 11.09
CA PHE A 230 -1.20 3.60 10.90
C PHE A 230 -0.31 2.80 9.94
N HIS A 231 -0.29 1.49 10.08
CA HIS A 231 0.35 0.58 9.13
C HIS A 231 -0.63 -0.54 8.79
N PRO A 232 -0.89 -0.85 7.51
CA PRO A 232 -1.94 -1.81 7.13
C PRO A 232 -1.83 -3.20 7.76
N VAL A 233 -0.59 -3.65 8.03
CA VAL A 233 -0.29 -4.89 8.76
C VAL A 233 -0.15 -4.66 10.27
N PHE A 234 0.88 -3.92 10.70
CA PHE A 234 1.30 -3.87 12.11
C PHE A 234 0.48 -2.94 13.01
N ARG A 235 -0.32 -2.02 12.44
CA ARG A 235 -1.12 -1.05 13.20
C ARG A 235 -2.29 -0.54 12.35
N SER A 236 -3.26 -1.43 12.11
CA SER A 236 -4.41 -1.16 11.26
C SER A 236 -5.23 0.05 11.74
N ALA A 237 -5.84 0.78 10.81
CA ALA A 237 -6.77 1.88 11.12
C ALA A 237 -8.23 1.39 11.28
N HIS A 238 -8.46 0.08 11.19
CA HIS A 238 -9.78 -0.52 11.38
C HIS A 238 -10.37 -0.14 12.75
N GLY A 239 -11.53 0.52 12.74
CA GLY A 239 -12.22 0.93 13.97
C GLY A 239 -11.59 2.13 14.71
N CYS A 240 -10.51 2.72 14.18
CA CYS A 240 -9.83 3.85 14.83
C CYS A 240 -10.42 5.22 14.48
N PHE A 241 -11.35 5.27 13.54
CA PHE A 241 -12.06 6.48 13.14
C PHE A 241 -13.44 6.16 12.59
N GLU A 242 -14.28 7.19 12.44
CA GLU A 242 -15.57 7.13 11.79
C GLU A 242 -15.83 8.36 10.92
N PRO A 243 -16.54 8.24 9.80
CA PRO A 243 -16.96 9.40 9.03
C PRO A 243 -18.11 10.12 9.72
N ARG A 244 -18.03 11.45 9.81
CA ARG A 244 -19.14 12.30 10.25
C ARG A 244 -19.43 13.37 9.22
N HIS A 245 -20.71 13.62 8.99
CA HIS A 245 -21.14 14.75 8.18
C HIS A 245 -21.17 16.02 9.04
N GLN A 246 -20.34 16.99 8.70
CA GLN A 246 -20.26 18.29 9.35
C GLN A 246 -20.51 19.37 8.31
N MET A 247 -21.62 20.10 8.47
CA MET A 247 -22.09 21.14 7.56
C MET A 247 -22.33 20.62 6.13
N THR A 248 -21.31 20.69 5.26
CA THR A 248 -21.36 20.28 3.84
C THR A 248 -20.24 19.32 3.46
N GLN A 249 -19.51 18.80 4.46
CA GLN A 249 -18.33 17.97 4.29
C GLN A 249 -18.42 16.70 5.12
N ILE A 250 -17.80 15.64 4.62
CA ILE A 250 -17.45 14.47 5.42
C ILE A 250 -16.09 14.75 6.06
N LYS A 251 -16.00 14.52 7.36
CA LYS A 251 -14.77 14.50 8.14
C LYS A 251 -14.55 13.12 8.72
N ILE A 252 -13.31 12.67 8.78
CA ILE A 252 -12.96 11.49 9.56
C ILE A 252 -12.62 11.90 10.98
N MET A 253 -13.32 11.32 11.95
CA MET A 253 -13.19 11.63 13.38
C MET A 253 -12.57 10.43 14.09
N PRO A 254 -11.53 10.62 14.93
CA PRO A 254 -10.98 9.53 15.70
C PRO A 254 -12.02 8.96 16.67
N THR A 255 -12.03 7.64 16.86
CA THR A 255 -12.90 6.97 17.85
C THR A 255 -12.35 7.07 19.28
N ALA A 256 -11.05 7.34 19.43
CA ALA A 256 -10.38 7.49 20.70
C ALA A 256 -9.26 8.56 20.62
N VAL A 257 -8.90 9.18 21.75
CA VAL A 257 -7.96 10.33 21.79
C VAL A 257 -6.58 9.94 21.25
N GLU A 258 -6.11 8.73 21.55
CA GLU A 258 -4.85 8.15 21.09
C GLU A 258 -4.78 7.93 19.57
N HIS A 259 -5.90 7.98 18.85
CA HIS A 259 -5.94 7.87 17.39
C HIS A 259 -5.86 9.23 16.69
N THR A 260 -5.96 10.34 17.43
CA THR A 260 -6.13 11.69 16.87
C THR A 260 -5.07 12.06 15.84
N GLU A 261 -3.78 11.96 16.18
CA GLU A 261 -2.71 12.33 15.24
C GLU A 261 -2.59 11.34 14.08
N ARG A 262 -2.82 10.04 14.33
CA ARG A 262 -2.82 9.00 13.30
C ARG A 262 -3.89 9.24 12.24
N VAL A 263 -5.10 9.58 12.68
CA VAL A 263 -6.24 9.90 11.80
C VAL A 263 -5.97 11.17 11.01
N LYS A 264 -5.43 12.22 11.64
CA LYS A 264 -5.03 13.46 10.93
C LYS A 264 -3.98 13.19 9.85
N ARG A 265 -2.97 12.37 10.14
CA ARG A 265 -1.91 12.01 9.18
C ARG A 265 -2.44 11.16 8.05
N LEU A 266 -3.29 10.17 8.33
CA LEU A 266 -4.00 9.41 7.30
C LEU A 266 -4.82 10.32 6.38
N ASP A 267 -5.63 11.23 6.94
CA ASP A 267 -6.43 12.15 6.14
C ASP A 267 -5.56 12.98 5.21
N ARG A 268 -4.45 13.54 5.73
CA ARG A 268 -3.50 14.34 4.95
C ARG A 268 -2.77 13.51 3.88
N LEU A 269 -2.49 12.24 4.17
CA LEU A 269 -1.75 11.36 3.27
C LEU A 269 -2.54 11.12 1.98
N ILE A 270 -3.82 10.79 2.11
CA ILE A 270 -4.67 10.33 0.98
C ILE A 270 -5.88 11.23 0.68
N ASN A 271 -6.00 12.38 1.35
CA ASN A 271 -7.09 13.35 1.25
C ASN A 271 -8.47 12.72 1.48
N LEU A 272 -8.59 11.87 2.50
CA LEU A 272 -9.75 10.99 2.69
C LEU A 272 -11.06 11.77 2.88
N SER A 273 -11.09 12.76 3.78
CA SER A 273 -12.24 13.63 4.04
C SER A 273 -12.72 14.35 2.78
N SER A 274 -11.80 14.85 1.95
CA SER A 274 -12.14 15.55 0.71
C SER A 274 -12.75 14.61 -0.33
N ARG A 275 -12.14 13.41 -0.49
CA ARG A 275 -12.62 12.39 -1.41
C ARG A 275 -13.98 11.84 -0.99
N TRP A 276 -14.14 11.52 0.29
CA TRP A 276 -15.40 11.07 0.85
C TRP A 276 -16.48 12.15 0.82
N THR A 277 -16.13 13.44 0.93
CA THR A 277 -17.08 14.54 0.70
C THR A 277 -17.59 14.54 -0.75
N SER A 278 -16.69 14.33 -1.71
CA SER A 278 -17.06 14.29 -3.13
C SER A 278 -17.96 13.09 -3.44
N GLU A 279 -17.61 11.93 -2.87
CA GLU A 279 -18.42 10.72 -2.97
C GLU A 279 -19.80 10.89 -2.33
N PHE A 280 -19.88 11.45 -1.12
CA PHE A 280 -21.14 11.73 -0.43
C PHE A 280 -22.08 12.60 -1.28
N LYS A 281 -21.55 13.65 -1.91
CA LYS A 281 -22.33 14.52 -2.80
C LYS A 281 -22.82 13.76 -4.04
N MET A 282 -21.98 12.90 -4.61
CA MET A 282 -22.33 12.06 -5.76
C MET A 282 -23.45 11.08 -5.42
N GLN A 283 -23.32 10.36 -4.29
CA GLN A 283 -24.31 9.40 -3.81
C GLN A 283 -25.64 10.09 -3.47
N THR A 284 -25.59 11.24 -2.79
CA THR A 284 -26.78 12.04 -2.51
C THR A 284 -27.54 12.40 -3.79
N ARG A 285 -26.82 12.87 -4.83
CA ARG A 285 -27.43 13.18 -6.13
C ARG A 285 -28.00 11.94 -6.81
N SER A 286 -27.28 10.82 -6.76
CA SER A 286 -27.71 9.55 -7.35
C SER A 286 -29.03 9.06 -6.74
N TYR A 287 -29.10 8.99 -5.40
CA TYR A 287 -30.31 8.56 -4.69
C TYR A 287 -31.48 9.51 -4.92
N LYS A 288 -31.26 10.83 -4.89
CA LYS A 288 -32.30 11.81 -5.24
C LYS A 288 -32.86 11.60 -6.64
N ASN A 289 -32.00 11.37 -7.64
CA ASN A 289 -32.44 11.13 -9.01
C ASN A 289 -33.22 9.82 -9.15
N SER A 290 -32.80 8.76 -8.44
CA SER A 290 -33.53 7.49 -8.38
C SER A 290 -34.94 7.71 -7.81
N LEU A 291 -35.04 8.35 -6.64
CA LEU A 291 -36.32 8.66 -5.98
C LEU A 291 -37.24 9.51 -6.85
N ARG A 292 -36.73 10.59 -7.47
CA ARG A 292 -37.51 11.40 -8.43
C ARG A 292 -38.06 10.55 -9.57
N GLY A 293 -37.24 9.64 -10.09
CA GLY A 293 -37.66 8.72 -11.15
C GLY A 293 -38.79 7.79 -10.70
N GLN A 294 -38.68 7.24 -9.49
CA GLN A 294 -39.71 6.34 -8.93
C GLN A 294 -41.03 7.08 -8.67
N ILE A 295 -40.97 8.28 -8.09
CA ILE A 295 -42.16 9.13 -7.85
C ILE A 295 -42.84 9.48 -9.18
N ARG A 296 -42.08 9.90 -10.20
CA ARG A 296 -42.63 10.25 -11.52
C ARG A 296 -43.30 9.07 -12.23
N ARG A 297 -42.84 7.84 -11.97
CA ARG A 297 -43.44 6.61 -12.49
C ARG A 297 -44.61 6.12 -11.63
N GLY A 298 -44.91 6.76 -10.50
CA GLY A 298 -45.91 6.31 -9.54
C GLY A 298 -45.52 5.03 -8.79
N SER A 299 -44.23 4.65 -8.81
CA SER A 299 -43.74 3.44 -8.12
C SER A 299 -43.72 3.62 -6.60
N ILE A 300 -43.54 4.85 -6.12
CA ILE A 300 -43.67 5.24 -4.71
C ILE A 300 -44.45 6.55 -4.63
N GLN A 301 -45.15 6.80 -3.53
CA GLN A 301 -45.79 8.10 -3.30
C GLN A 301 -44.78 9.12 -2.78
N ALA A 302 -45.03 10.40 -3.02
CA ALA A 302 -44.22 11.49 -2.48
C ALA A 302 -44.60 11.75 -1.01
N THR A 303 -44.30 10.79 -0.13
CA THR A 303 -44.46 10.91 1.33
C THR A 303 -43.15 10.59 2.02
N THR A 304 -42.95 11.12 3.23
CA THR A 304 -41.76 10.78 4.05
C THR A 304 -41.71 9.30 4.40
N VAL A 305 -42.87 8.64 4.57
CA VAL A 305 -42.95 7.20 4.87
C VAL A 305 -42.46 6.35 3.71
N ASP A 306 -42.95 6.62 2.50
CA ASP A 306 -42.57 5.85 1.31
C ASP A 306 -41.11 6.10 0.91
N ILE A 307 -40.66 7.36 0.95
CA ILE A 307 -39.25 7.70 0.70
C ILE A 307 -38.34 7.06 1.75
N GLY A 308 -38.71 7.13 3.03
CA GLY A 308 -37.95 6.51 4.12
C GLY A 308 -37.84 5.00 3.94
N SER A 309 -38.93 4.34 3.56
CA SER A 309 -38.97 2.89 3.30
C SER A 309 -38.05 2.50 2.15
N GLU A 310 -38.04 3.26 1.04
CA GLU A 310 -37.15 3.01 -0.10
C GLU A 310 -35.67 3.20 0.29
N LEU A 311 -35.35 4.25 1.05
CA LEU A 311 -33.99 4.47 1.55
C LEU A 311 -33.52 3.34 2.48
N GLN A 312 -34.42 2.83 3.33
CA GLN A 312 -34.14 1.70 4.21
C GLN A 312 -33.94 0.40 3.40
N GLU A 313 -34.74 0.15 2.37
CA GLU A 313 -34.56 -1.00 1.49
C GLU A 313 -33.21 -0.95 0.75
N LEU A 314 -32.81 0.22 0.26
CA LEU A 314 -31.48 0.43 -0.33
C LEU A 314 -30.36 0.17 0.68
N GLN A 315 -30.56 0.57 1.94
CA GLN A 315 -29.58 0.34 3.00
C GLN A 315 -29.45 -1.15 3.34
N LEU A 316 -30.56 -1.90 3.37
CA LEU A 316 -30.55 -3.35 3.53
C LEU A 316 -29.83 -4.04 2.37
N LYS A 317 -30.14 -3.64 1.12
CA LYS A 317 -29.44 -4.15 -0.08
C LYS A 317 -27.93 -3.95 0.01
N ILE A 318 -27.48 -2.80 0.50
CA ILE A 318 -26.07 -2.50 0.71
C ILE A 318 -25.48 -3.38 1.82
N ALA A 319 -26.20 -3.59 2.93
CA ALA A 319 -25.75 -4.44 4.02
C ALA A 319 -25.60 -5.92 3.61
N ASP A 320 -26.43 -6.37 2.67
CA ASP A 320 -26.42 -7.72 2.11
C ASP A 320 -25.36 -7.94 1.01
N GLU A 321 -24.65 -6.88 0.58
CA GLU A 321 -23.56 -7.01 -0.41
C GLU A 321 -22.39 -7.82 0.17
N ASN A 322 -22.13 -8.99 -0.42
CA ASN A 322 -20.98 -9.82 -0.07
C ASN A 322 -20.20 -10.27 -1.33
N PRO A 323 -18.97 -9.76 -1.55
CA PRO A 323 -18.29 -8.75 -0.74
C PRO A 323 -18.94 -7.36 -0.88
N PRO A 324 -18.75 -6.45 0.10
CA PRO A 324 -19.23 -5.07 -0.01
C PRO A 324 -18.64 -4.36 -1.23
N GLU A 325 -19.46 -3.55 -1.92
CA GLU A 325 -19.01 -2.75 -3.04
C GLU A 325 -18.08 -1.60 -2.63
N ALA A 326 -17.50 -0.95 -3.64
CA ALA A 326 -16.78 0.30 -3.46
C ALA A 326 -17.63 1.38 -2.79
N ASN A 327 -16.97 2.20 -1.99
CA ASN A 327 -17.52 3.32 -1.23
C ASN A 327 -18.65 2.91 -0.28
N ASN A 328 -18.72 1.64 0.13
CA ASN A 328 -19.75 1.11 1.02
C ASN A 328 -19.93 1.97 2.29
N ILE A 329 -18.83 2.48 2.85
CA ILE A 329 -18.87 3.35 4.04
C ILE A 329 -19.69 4.61 3.77
N ILE A 330 -19.42 5.29 2.65
CA ILE A 330 -20.07 6.55 2.31
C ILE A 330 -21.47 6.34 1.75
N ARG A 331 -21.72 5.24 1.04
CA ARG A 331 -23.06 4.85 0.59
C ARG A 331 -23.99 4.65 1.79
N ASN A 332 -23.56 3.91 2.80
CA ASN A 332 -24.32 3.72 4.04
C ASN A 332 -24.52 5.02 4.80
N LEU A 333 -23.45 5.81 5.00
CA LEU A 333 -23.55 7.09 5.70
C LEU A 333 -24.54 8.04 5.01
N THR A 334 -24.53 8.07 3.67
CA THR A 334 -25.45 8.92 2.89
C THR A 334 -26.89 8.55 3.17
N LEU A 335 -27.24 7.25 3.13
CA LEU A 335 -28.60 6.79 3.41
C LEU A 335 -29.01 7.06 4.85
N THR A 336 -28.11 6.86 5.82
CA THR A 336 -28.38 7.18 7.23
C THR A 336 -28.71 8.66 7.41
N ILE A 337 -27.95 9.57 6.80
CA ILE A 337 -28.19 11.02 6.90
C ILE A 337 -29.49 11.40 6.20
N MET A 338 -29.78 10.82 5.03
CA MET A 338 -31.02 11.13 4.29
C MET A 338 -32.28 10.69 5.05
N GLN A 339 -32.17 9.71 5.95
CA GLN A 339 -33.26 9.23 6.80
C GLN A 339 -33.43 10.04 8.09
N GLU A 340 -32.53 10.98 8.43
CA GLU A 340 -32.75 11.88 9.57
C GLU A 340 -34.05 12.67 9.36
N PRO A 341 -34.94 12.82 10.37
CA PRO A 341 -36.28 13.37 10.17
C PRO A 341 -36.30 14.72 9.43
N ALA A 342 -35.47 15.68 9.86
CA ALA A 342 -35.36 16.99 9.23
C ALA A 342 -34.79 16.93 7.81
N LYS A 343 -33.91 15.96 7.50
CA LYS A 343 -33.35 15.77 6.15
C LYS A 343 -34.35 15.10 5.23
N LEU A 344 -35.14 14.17 5.75
CA LEU A 344 -36.18 13.46 5.01
C LEU A 344 -37.33 14.40 4.61
N GLU A 345 -37.74 15.31 5.50
CA GLU A 345 -38.72 16.36 5.20
C GLU A 345 -38.20 17.35 4.14
N ALA A 346 -36.95 17.79 4.28
CA ALA A 346 -36.31 18.66 3.30
C ALA A 346 -36.15 17.97 1.94
N LEU A 347 -35.82 16.67 1.94
CA LEU A 347 -35.74 15.85 0.75
C LEU A 347 -37.10 15.74 0.06
N LEU A 348 -38.17 15.44 0.78
CA LEU A 348 -39.53 15.39 0.21
C LEU A 348 -39.87 16.69 -0.52
N THR A 349 -39.66 17.82 0.16
CA THR A 349 -39.89 19.17 -0.42
C THR A 349 -39.15 19.31 -1.76
N GLU A 350 -37.85 18.97 -1.80
CA GLU A 350 -37.00 19.07 -3.00
C GLU A 350 -37.38 18.08 -4.12
N LEU A 351 -38.03 16.96 -3.80
CA LEU A 351 -38.47 15.97 -4.79
C LEU A 351 -39.81 16.37 -5.42
N THR A 352 -40.62 17.18 -4.72
CA THR A 352 -41.95 17.64 -5.17
C THR A 352 -41.96 19.01 -5.83
N THR A 353 -40.88 19.79 -5.69
CA THR A 353 -40.60 20.99 -6.49
C THR A 353 -39.89 20.63 -7.78
#